data_AF-A0A9N9GIC6-F1
#
_entry.id   AF-A0A9N9GIC6-F1
#
_cell.length_a   1.000
_cell.length_b   1.000
_cell.length_c   1.000
_cell.angle_alpha   90.00
_cell.angle_beta   90.00
_cell.angle_gamma   90.00
#
_symmetry.space_group_name_H-M   'P 1'
#
loop_
_entity.id
_entity.type
_entity.pdbx_description
1 polymer ?
#
loop_
_entity_poly.entity_id
_entity_poly.type
_entity_poly.pdbx_seq_one_letter_code
_entity_poly.pdbx_strand_id
1 'polypeptide(L)'
;QTRKERDLVLIVDEAHIETDTQLANEVINLFDPRIIIRVTATPKFEPSISEVRQKRAGFVEFPEEEEEIEKLSKKRQFSEDEIMLELAYNKRIELKKIYESLGFDINPLVLIQLPSDFKEKEEVDTNRKNSVLSYLKAKDVKAKEIAIWLSNEKTNLDSIEENNDEVNFMIFKVAPATG
;
A
#
# COMPACT_ATOMS: atom_id res chain seq x y z
N GLN A 1 -25.63 -25.71 -0.26
CA GLN A 1 -25.56 -26.75 -1.31
C GLN A 1 -24.90 -26.18 -2.58
N THR A 2 -23.73 -25.53 -2.46
CA THR A 2 -23.05 -24.82 -3.57
C THR A 2 -21.55 -25.18 -3.71
N ARG A 3 -21.05 -26.11 -2.88
CA ARG A 3 -19.63 -26.45 -2.70
C ARG A 3 -18.98 -27.31 -3.81
N LYS A 4 -19.74 -27.88 -4.76
CA LYS A 4 -19.22 -28.86 -5.74
C LYS A 4 -19.14 -28.38 -7.20
N GLU A 5 -19.51 -27.13 -7.49
CA GLU A 5 -19.62 -26.62 -8.88
C GLU A 5 -18.71 -25.42 -9.19
N ARG A 6 -17.83 -25.01 -8.26
CA ARG A 6 -16.97 -23.83 -8.45
C ARG A 6 -15.53 -24.17 -8.14
N ASP A 7 -14.67 -24.01 -9.14
CA ASP A 7 -13.22 -23.94 -8.94
C ASP A 7 -12.87 -22.53 -8.44
N LEU A 8 -12.30 -22.44 -7.24
CA LEU A 8 -11.91 -21.18 -6.62
C LEU A 8 -10.39 -21.00 -6.70
N VAL A 9 -9.95 -19.83 -7.15
CA VAL A 9 -8.56 -19.38 -7.05
C VAL A 9 -8.53 -18.27 -6.02
N LEU A 10 -7.75 -18.45 -4.96
CA LEU A 10 -7.56 -17.46 -3.90
C LEU A 10 -6.24 -16.73 -4.15
N ILE A 11 -6.29 -15.40 -4.19
CA ILE A 11 -5.09 -14.56 -4.26
C ILE A 11 -4.99 -13.84 -2.92
N VAL A 12 -3.85 -13.99 -2.25
CA VAL A 12 -3.55 -13.35 -0.97
C VAL A 12 -2.36 -12.43 -1.18
N ASP A 13 -2.61 -11.13 -1.12
CA ASP A 13 -1.57 -10.11 -1.12
C ASP A 13 -1.01 -9.91 0.29
N GLU A 14 0.23 -9.46 0.40
CA GLU A 14 0.99 -9.34 1.66
C GLU A 14 0.92 -10.56 2.58
N ALA A 15 1.12 -11.75 1.99
CA ALA A 15 0.93 -13.03 2.69
C ALA A 15 1.81 -13.19 3.95
N HIS A 16 2.84 -12.36 4.15
CA HIS A 16 3.69 -12.38 5.34
C HIS A 16 3.03 -11.83 6.61
N ILE A 17 1.99 -10.99 6.49
CA ILE A 17 1.32 -10.30 7.61
C ILE A 17 0.18 -11.16 8.18
N GLU A 18 -0.59 -11.86 7.33
CA GLU A 18 -1.88 -12.41 7.74
C GLU A 18 -2.05 -13.93 7.64
N THR A 19 -1.17 -14.65 6.90
CA THR A 19 -1.45 -16.08 6.59
C THR A 19 -0.97 -17.10 7.63
N ASP A 20 -0.16 -16.69 8.60
CA ASP A 20 0.37 -17.60 9.64
C ASP A 20 -0.56 -17.70 10.88
N THR A 21 -1.72 -17.03 10.86
CA THR A 21 -2.68 -17.14 11.96
C THR A 21 -3.58 -18.36 11.79
N GLN A 22 -3.95 -19.01 12.90
CA GLN A 22 -4.90 -20.14 12.87
C GLN A 22 -6.24 -19.74 12.23
N LEU A 23 -6.69 -18.51 12.48
CA LEU A 23 -7.93 -17.97 11.94
C LEU A 23 -7.90 -17.84 10.41
N ALA A 24 -6.81 -17.32 9.84
CA ALA A 24 -6.66 -17.21 8.37
C ALA A 24 -6.71 -18.59 7.70
N ASN A 25 -6.07 -19.59 8.30
CA ASN A 25 -6.10 -20.96 7.80
C ASN A 25 -7.51 -21.59 7.91
N GLU A 26 -8.25 -21.32 8.97
CA GLU A 26 -9.66 -21.76 9.10
C GLU A 26 -10.56 -21.15 8.03
N VAL A 27 -10.40 -19.86 7.74
CA VAL A 27 -11.16 -19.18 6.69
C VAL A 27 -10.81 -19.76 5.32
N ILE A 28 -9.53 -19.93 5.00
CA ILE A 28 -9.10 -20.52 3.72
C ILE A 28 -9.66 -21.94 3.57
N ASN A 29 -9.59 -22.76 4.62
CA ASN A 29 -10.14 -24.13 4.64
C ASN A 29 -11.67 -24.16 4.51
N LEU A 30 -12.38 -23.12 4.97
CA LEU A 30 -13.84 -23.00 4.80
C LEU A 30 -14.20 -22.84 3.31
N PHE A 31 -13.40 -22.09 2.56
CA PHE A 31 -13.60 -21.82 1.14
C PHE A 31 -13.09 -22.94 0.23
N ASP A 32 -12.13 -23.75 0.69
CA ASP A 32 -11.58 -24.90 -0.05
C ASP A 32 -11.13 -24.56 -1.48
N PRO A 33 -10.23 -23.56 -1.67
CA PRO A 33 -9.79 -23.14 -3.00
C PRO A 33 -8.94 -24.20 -3.69
N ARG A 34 -9.10 -24.31 -5.00
CA ARG A 34 -8.31 -25.23 -5.86
C ARG A 34 -6.87 -24.75 -6.03
N ILE A 35 -6.65 -23.44 -6.07
CA ILE A 35 -5.32 -22.81 -6.19
C ILE A 35 -5.26 -21.64 -5.22
N ILE A 36 -4.14 -21.51 -4.52
CA ILE A 36 -3.83 -20.36 -3.67
C ILE A 36 -2.56 -19.71 -4.22
N ILE A 37 -2.64 -18.43 -4.57
CA ILE A 37 -1.51 -17.60 -4.98
C ILE A 37 -1.23 -16.65 -3.83
N ARG A 38 -0.03 -16.75 -3.26
CA ARG A 38 0.44 -15.87 -2.19
C ARG A 38 1.47 -14.90 -2.78
N VAL A 39 1.23 -13.61 -2.64
CA VAL A 39 2.13 -12.54 -3.07
C VAL A 39 2.71 -11.89 -1.81
N THR A 40 4.04 -11.77 -1.74
CA THR A 40 4.73 -11.14 -0.61
C THR A 40 6.14 -10.74 -1.01
N ALA A 41 6.60 -9.59 -0.51
CA ALA A 41 8.00 -9.17 -0.62
C ALA A 41 8.94 -9.92 0.35
N THR A 42 8.40 -10.54 1.41
CA THR A 42 9.17 -11.29 2.41
C THR A 42 8.63 -12.71 2.57
N PRO A 43 8.98 -13.65 1.67
CA PRO A 43 8.50 -15.02 1.79
C PRO A 43 9.13 -15.71 3.01
N LYS A 44 8.30 -16.12 3.98
CA LYS A 44 8.73 -16.97 5.11
C LYS A 44 8.74 -18.46 4.76
N PHE A 45 8.06 -18.83 3.67
CA PHE A 45 7.91 -20.21 3.22
C PHE A 45 8.32 -20.30 1.75
N GLU A 46 9.34 -21.11 1.51
CA GLU A 46 9.76 -21.51 0.16
C GLU A 46 9.38 -22.99 -0.04
N PRO A 47 8.76 -23.34 -1.18
CA PRO A 47 8.41 -24.73 -1.46
C PRO A 47 9.65 -25.58 -1.61
N SER A 48 9.61 -26.79 -1.05
CA SER A 48 10.72 -27.73 -1.19
C SER A 48 10.88 -28.20 -2.65
N ILE A 49 12.09 -28.60 -3.02
CA ILE A 49 12.40 -29.18 -4.35
C ILE A 49 11.46 -30.35 -4.69
N SER A 50 11.08 -31.14 -3.68
CA SER A 50 10.16 -32.27 -3.83
C SER A 50 8.74 -31.82 -4.22
N GLU A 51 8.23 -30.76 -3.59
CA GLU A 51 6.90 -30.22 -3.86
C GLU A 51 6.82 -29.58 -5.24
N VAL A 52 7.86 -28.86 -5.65
CA VAL A 52 7.96 -28.28 -7.00
C VAL A 52 7.98 -29.38 -8.07
N ARG A 53 8.79 -30.44 -7.88
CA ARG A 53 8.84 -31.58 -8.82
C ARG A 53 7.52 -32.33 -8.92
N GLN A 54 6.82 -32.46 -7.80
CA GLN A 54 5.52 -33.12 -7.74
C GLN A 54 4.36 -32.20 -8.16
N LYS A 55 4.65 -30.95 -8.59
CA LYS A 55 3.66 -29.93 -8.97
C LYS A 55 2.63 -29.65 -7.86
N ARG A 56 3.04 -29.80 -6.60
CA ARG A 56 2.23 -29.49 -5.41
C ARG A 56 2.35 -28.01 -5.01
N ALA A 57 3.45 -27.36 -5.36
CA ALA A 57 3.68 -25.94 -5.14
C ALA A 57 4.60 -25.37 -6.22
N GLY A 58 4.60 -24.05 -6.39
CA GLY A 58 5.51 -23.32 -7.27
C GLY A 58 5.95 -22.02 -6.60
N PHE A 59 7.15 -21.57 -6.93
CA PHE A 59 7.70 -20.29 -6.46
C PHE A 59 8.19 -19.53 -7.68
N VAL A 60 7.75 -18.28 -7.82
CA VAL A 60 8.19 -17.36 -8.86
C VAL A 60 8.74 -16.16 -8.13
N GLU A 61 10.04 -15.94 -8.26
CA GLU A 61 10.71 -14.77 -7.74
C GLU A 61 10.77 -13.74 -8.85
N PHE A 62 10.21 -12.55 -8.58
CA PHE A 62 10.47 -11.39 -9.41
C PHE A 62 11.67 -10.69 -8.78
N PRO A 63 12.82 -10.59 -9.48
CA PRO A 63 13.89 -9.73 -8.99
C PRO A 63 13.32 -8.32 -8.87
N GLU A 64 13.52 -7.69 -7.71
CA GLU A 64 13.21 -6.28 -7.55
C GLU A 64 13.92 -5.54 -8.69
N GLU A 65 13.17 -4.83 -9.54
CA GLU A 65 13.77 -3.90 -10.48
C GLU A 65 14.29 -2.72 -9.66
N GLU A 66 15.43 -2.92 -8.98
CA GLU A 66 16.13 -1.93 -8.16
C GLU A 66 16.45 -0.65 -8.95
N GLU A 67 16.36 -0.67 -10.28
CA GLU A 67 16.78 0.44 -11.13
C GLU A 67 16.15 1.79 -10.76
N GLU A 68 14.89 1.86 -10.35
CA GLU A 68 14.25 3.16 -10.10
C GLU A 68 14.66 3.75 -8.74
N ILE A 69 14.65 2.94 -7.69
CA ILE A 69 15.11 3.33 -6.34
C ILE A 69 16.61 3.62 -6.37
N GLU A 70 17.41 2.79 -7.04
CA GLU A 70 18.86 2.93 -7.10
C GLU A 70 19.30 4.12 -7.98
N LYS A 71 18.56 4.46 -9.05
CA LYS A 71 18.77 5.69 -9.84
C LYS A 71 18.46 6.95 -9.03
N LEU A 72 17.43 6.92 -8.19
CA LEU A 72 17.05 8.05 -7.33
C LEU A 72 18.02 8.21 -6.14
N SER A 73 18.44 7.10 -5.51
CA SER A 73 19.37 7.12 -4.38
C SER A 73 20.80 7.52 -4.77
N LYS A 74 21.28 7.11 -5.96
CA LYS A 74 22.61 7.50 -6.49
C LYS A 74 22.76 9.01 -6.72
N LYS A 75 21.67 9.78 -6.82
CA LYS A 75 21.73 11.25 -6.92
C LYS A 75 22.12 11.97 -5.62
N ARG A 76 22.29 11.27 -4.48
CA ARG A 76 22.80 11.78 -3.19
C ARG A 76 22.13 13.07 -2.64
N GLN A 77 20.95 13.42 -3.13
CA GLN A 77 20.29 14.69 -2.81
C GLN A 77 18.99 14.53 -2.02
N PHE A 78 18.50 13.30 -1.85
CA PHE A 78 17.21 13.03 -1.22
C PHE A 78 17.36 12.09 -0.02
N SER A 79 16.58 12.33 1.04
CA SER A 79 16.40 11.36 2.13
C SER A 79 15.56 10.15 1.66
N GLU A 80 15.57 9.05 2.42
CA GLU A 80 14.72 7.89 2.13
C GLU A 80 13.23 8.27 2.05
N ASP A 81 12.76 9.10 2.98
CA ASP A 81 11.39 9.62 2.99
C ASP A 81 11.05 10.42 1.72
N GLU A 82 11.99 11.26 1.25
CA GLU A 82 11.79 12.05 0.02
C GLU A 82 11.77 11.17 -1.23
N ILE A 83 12.59 10.12 -1.28
CA ILE A 83 12.56 9.14 -2.38
C ILE A 83 11.21 8.42 -2.40
N MET A 84 10.71 8.01 -1.23
CA MET A 84 9.43 7.31 -1.12
C MET A 84 8.26 8.22 -1.53
N LEU A 85 8.27 9.48 -1.13
CA LEU A 85 7.29 10.48 -1.57
C LEU A 85 7.36 10.73 -3.09
N GLU A 86 8.55 10.75 -3.68
CA GLU A 86 8.75 10.89 -5.13
C GLU A 86 8.18 9.70 -5.90
N LEU A 87 8.44 8.48 -5.44
CA LEU A 87 7.91 7.27 -6.05
C LEU A 87 6.37 7.25 -5.96
N ALA A 88 5.80 7.55 -4.80
CA ALA A 88 4.36 7.61 -4.61
C ALA A 88 3.70 8.68 -5.51
N TYR A 89 4.32 9.87 -5.61
CA TYR A 89 3.84 10.95 -6.47
C TYR A 89 3.84 10.54 -7.95
N ASN A 90 4.94 9.96 -8.43
CA ASN A 90 5.06 9.52 -9.82
C ASN A 90 4.10 8.37 -10.13
N LYS A 91 3.94 7.41 -9.21
CA LYS A 91 3.00 6.30 -9.37
C LYS A 91 1.56 6.79 -9.49
N ARG A 92 1.18 7.80 -8.71
CA ARG A 92 -0.14 8.43 -8.81
C ARG A 92 -0.38 9.03 -10.19
N ILE A 93 0.60 9.75 -10.75
CA ILE A 93 0.50 10.33 -12.09
C ILE A 93 0.34 9.24 -13.16
N GLU A 94 1.10 8.16 -13.05
CA GLU A 94 1.00 7.00 -13.93
C GLU A 94 -0.41 6.40 -13.88
N LEU A 95 -0.92 6.09 -12.68
CA LEU A 95 -2.25 5.52 -12.48
C LEU A 95 -3.35 6.42 -13.02
N LYS A 96 -3.28 7.72 -12.77
CA LYS A 96 -4.25 8.69 -13.28
C LYS A 96 -4.31 8.67 -14.81
N LYS A 97 -3.16 8.67 -15.49
CA LYS A 97 -3.10 8.57 -16.96
C LYS A 97 -3.70 7.26 -17.48
N ILE A 98 -3.47 6.16 -16.78
CA ILE A 98 -4.05 4.86 -17.13
C ILE A 98 -5.57 4.92 -17.02
N TYR A 99 -6.13 5.40 -15.90
CA TYR A 99 -7.57 5.54 -15.73
C TYR A 99 -8.20 6.45 -16.80
N GLU A 100 -7.59 7.60 -17.07
CA GLU A 100 -8.02 8.52 -18.13
C GLU A 100 -8.02 7.83 -19.52
N SER A 101 -6.97 7.05 -19.83
CA SER A 101 -6.86 6.33 -21.10
C SER A 101 -7.92 5.23 -21.28
N LEU A 102 -8.39 4.67 -20.17
CA LEU A 102 -9.43 3.65 -20.12
C LEU A 102 -10.84 4.27 -20.05
N GLY A 103 -10.95 5.60 -19.90
CA GLY A 103 -12.23 6.31 -19.78
C GLY A 103 -12.88 6.17 -18.41
N PHE A 104 -12.12 5.85 -17.36
CA PHE A 104 -12.62 5.80 -15.98
C PHE A 104 -12.49 7.17 -15.32
N ASP A 105 -13.59 7.66 -14.73
CA ASP A 105 -13.60 8.87 -13.90
C ASP A 105 -13.15 8.54 -12.47
N ILE A 106 -11.85 8.28 -12.32
CA ILE A 106 -11.21 7.91 -11.06
C ILE A 106 -10.02 8.84 -10.80
N ASN A 107 -10.02 9.51 -9.65
CA ASN A 107 -8.88 10.24 -9.11
C ASN A 107 -8.16 9.37 -8.06
N PRO A 108 -6.93 8.90 -8.32
CA PRO A 108 -6.21 8.08 -7.35
C PRO A 108 -5.77 8.91 -6.13
N LEU A 109 -6.12 8.43 -4.93
CA LEU A 109 -5.71 8.98 -3.65
C LEU A 109 -4.44 8.28 -3.14
N VAL A 110 -3.44 9.06 -2.72
CA VAL A 110 -2.24 8.55 -2.05
C VAL A 110 -2.35 8.72 -0.55
N LEU A 111 -2.19 7.62 0.19
CA LEU A 111 -2.24 7.61 1.65
C LEU A 111 -0.82 7.68 2.23
N ILE A 112 -0.56 8.68 3.07
CA ILE A 112 0.73 8.90 3.72
C ILE A 112 0.54 8.73 5.22
N GLN A 113 0.99 7.59 5.73
CA GLN A 113 0.89 7.27 7.14
C GLN A 113 2.08 7.87 7.90
N LEU A 114 1.78 8.64 8.95
CA LEU A 114 2.81 9.04 9.91
C LEU A 114 3.02 7.93 10.95
N PRO A 115 4.28 7.68 11.38
CA PRO A 115 4.57 6.67 12.38
C PRO A 115 3.80 6.93 13.67
N SER A 116 3.33 5.84 14.27
CA SER A 116 2.45 5.85 15.44
C SER A 116 3.20 5.45 16.70
N ASP A 117 4.41 5.99 16.89
CA ASP A 117 5.17 5.69 18.09
C ASP A 117 4.59 6.45 19.28
N PHE A 118 4.04 5.71 20.24
CA PHE A 118 3.42 6.21 21.47
C PHE A 118 4.34 7.08 22.35
N LYS A 119 5.65 7.11 22.06
CA LYS A 119 6.66 7.86 22.80
C LYS A 119 7.10 9.15 22.10
N GLU A 120 6.67 9.37 20.86
CA GLU A 120 7.05 10.58 20.13
C GLU A 120 6.23 11.78 20.62
N LYS A 121 6.93 12.91 20.81
CA LYS A 121 6.29 14.17 21.18
C LYS A 121 5.50 14.69 19.98
N GLU A 122 4.40 15.40 20.24
CA GLU A 122 3.60 16.09 19.20
C GLU A 122 4.44 16.97 18.25
N GLU A 123 5.57 17.46 18.74
CA GLU A 123 6.55 18.25 17.97
C GLU A 123 7.23 17.45 16.84
N VAL A 124 7.47 16.15 17.04
CA VAL A 124 8.06 15.27 16.02
C VAL A 124 7.04 14.93 14.93
N ASP A 125 5.80 14.64 15.33
CA ASP A 125 4.67 14.44 14.39
C ASP A 125 4.45 15.69 13.53
N THR A 126 4.49 16.87 14.16
CA THR A 126 4.33 18.16 13.48
C THR A 126 5.46 18.40 12.48
N ASN A 127 6.70 18.09 12.84
CA ASN A 127 7.85 18.22 11.94
C ASN A 127 7.73 17.29 10.72
N ARG A 128 7.35 16.01 10.91
CA ARG A 128 7.19 15.07 9.78
C ARG A 128 6.03 15.47 8.87
N LYS A 129 4.88 15.86 9.46
CA LYS A 129 3.76 16.43 8.70
C LYS A 129 4.23 17.62 7.86
N ASN A 130 4.99 18.54 8.44
CA ASN A 130 5.49 19.72 7.75
C ASN A 130 6.47 19.37 6.63
N SER A 131 7.30 18.34 6.80
CA SER A 131 8.18 17.83 5.72
C SER A 131 7.36 17.33 4.52
N VAL A 132 6.34 16.50 4.77
CA VAL A 132 5.46 15.99 3.71
C VAL A 132 4.73 17.14 3.01
N LEU A 133 4.15 18.08 3.77
CA LEU A 133 3.47 19.24 3.21
C LEU A 133 4.42 20.14 2.39
N SER A 134 5.66 20.31 2.85
CA SER A 134 6.67 21.10 2.13
C SER A 134 7.05 20.43 0.81
N TYR A 135 7.21 19.10 0.81
CA TYR A 135 7.44 18.32 -0.40
C TYR A 135 6.28 18.45 -1.40
N LEU A 136 5.04 18.24 -0.95
CA LEU A 136 3.85 18.33 -1.81
C LEU A 136 3.67 19.74 -2.37
N LYS A 137 3.94 20.77 -1.56
CA LYS A 137 3.92 22.17 -2.00
C LYS A 137 5.00 22.47 -3.04
N ALA A 138 6.20 21.87 -2.92
CA ALA A 138 7.25 22.00 -3.92
C ALA A 138 6.88 21.35 -5.27
N LYS A 139 5.95 20.37 -5.26
CA LYS A 139 5.36 19.75 -6.45
C LYS A 139 4.10 20.47 -6.97
N ASP A 140 3.81 21.67 -6.47
CA ASP A 140 2.63 22.48 -6.84
C ASP A 140 1.26 21.85 -6.48
N VAL A 141 1.25 20.93 -5.51
CA VAL A 141 0.00 20.38 -4.96
C VAL A 141 -0.67 21.44 -4.07
N LYS A 142 -1.93 21.75 -4.35
CA LYS A 142 -2.69 22.77 -3.62
C LYS A 142 -3.15 22.24 -2.28
N ALA A 143 -3.29 23.12 -1.30
CA ALA A 143 -3.78 22.75 0.03
C ALA A 143 -5.18 22.09 0.03
N LYS A 144 -6.03 22.41 -0.95
CA LYS A 144 -7.35 21.76 -1.11
C LYS A 144 -7.27 20.31 -1.61
N GLU A 145 -6.14 19.94 -2.23
CA GLU A 145 -5.89 18.60 -2.78
C GLU A 145 -5.21 17.68 -1.75
N ILE A 146 -5.04 18.16 -0.51
CA ILE A 146 -4.38 17.44 0.58
C ILE A 146 -5.36 17.34 1.75
N ALA A 147 -5.74 16.11 2.10
CA ALA A 147 -6.50 15.82 3.29
C ALA A 147 -5.59 15.53 4.48
N ILE A 148 -6.05 15.89 5.67
CA ILE A 148 -5.36 15.60 6.93
C ILE A 148 -6.35 14.88 7.83
N TRP A 149 -5.94 13.74 8.36
CA TRP A 149 -6.67 12.98 9.36
C TRP A 149 -5.74 12.65 10.53
N LEU A 150 -5.61 13.62 11.44
CA LEU A 150 -4.88 13.49 12.70
C LEU A 150 -5.85 13.67 13.88
N SER A 151 -5.42 13.27 15.08
CA SER A 151 -6.27 13.33 16.28
C SER A 151 -6.75 14.74 16.61
N ASN A 152 -5.92 15.75 16.32
CA ASN A 152 -6.16 17.17 16.61
C ASN A 152 -6.59 17.98 15.37
N GLU A 153 -6.53 17.41 14.17
CA GLU A 153 -6.75 18.14 12.92
C GLU A 153 -7.37 17.23 11.86
N LYS A 154 -8.52 17.66 11.33
CA LYS A 154 -9.23 16.98 10.25
C LYS A 154 -9.61 17.99 9.18
N THR A 155 -9.14 17.80 7.96
CA THR A 155 -9.38 18.74 6.84
C THR A 155 -9.57 17.99 5.53
N ASN A 156 -10.43 18.53 4.65
CA ASN A 156 -10.71 18.02 3.31
C ASN A 156 -11.12 16.52 3.29
N LEU A 157 -12.00 16.10 4.20
CA LEU A 157 -12.46 14.71 4.32
C LEU A 157 -13.90 14.48 3.80
N ASP A 158 -14.62 15.55 3.43
CA ASP A 158 -16.08 15.48 3.25
C ASP A 158 -16.53 14.58 2.08
N SER A 159 -15.75 14.54 1.00
CA SER A 159 -16.05 13.78 -0.23
C SER A 159 -14.91 12.84 -0.63
N ILE A 160 -13.95 12.57 0.26
CA ILE A 160 -12.73 11.81 -0.06
C ILE A 160 -12.97 10.35 -0.45
N GLU A 161 -14.16 9.81 -0.14
CA GLU A 161 -14.59 8.47 -0.53
C GLU A 161 -15.16 8.43 -1.96
N GLU A 162 -15.42 9.59 -2.58
CA GLU A 162 -15.91 9.68 -3.95
C GLU A 162 -14.78 9.37 -4.94
N ASN A 163 -15.11 8.62 -6.00
CA ASN A 163 -14.12 8.15 -6.98
C ASN A 163 -13.36 9.29 -7.67
N ASN A 164 -13.96 10.47 -7.83
CA ASN A 164 -13.42 11.59 -8.60
C ASN A 164 -13.20 12.83 -7.73
N ASP A 165 -13.09 12.66 -6.41
CA ASP A 165 -12.82 13.73 -5.47
C ASP A 165 -11.54 14.50 -5.82
N GLU A 166 -11.46 15.80 -5.48
CA GLU A 166 -10.29 16.63 -5.82
C GLU A 166 -9.06 16.36 -4.94
N VAL A 167 -9.21 15.60 -3.84
CA VAL A 167 -8.11 15.24 -2.95
C VAL A 167 -7.20 14.21 -3.61
N ASN A 168 -5.92 14.53 -3.63
CA ASN A 168 -4.88 13.72 -4.26
C ASN A 168 -4.03 12.97 -3.22
N PHE A 169 -3.89 13.53 -2.01
CA PHE A 169 -3.05 12.99 -0.95
C PHE A 169 -3.77 13.10 0.40
N MET A 170 -3.67 12.07 1.25
CA MET A 170 -4.15 12.12 2.63
C MET A 170 -3.02 11.78 3.60
N ILE A 171 -2.77 12.67 4.56
CA ILE A 171 -1.85 12.42 5.68
C ILE A 171 -2.67 11.92 6.86
N PHE A 172 -2.35 10.75 7.40
CA PHE A 172 -3.10 10.18 8.52
C PHE A 172 -2.20 9.50 9.56
N LYS A 173 -2.76 9.31 10.76
CA LYS A 173 -2.13 8.55 11.86
C LYS A 173 -3.11 7.50 12.36
N VAL A 174 -2.64 6.28 12.60
CA VAL A 174 -3.48 5.19 13.11
C VAL A 174 -3.70 5.41 14.61
N ALA A 175 -4.97 5.39 15.03
CA ALA A 175 -5.30 5.34 16.45
C ALA A 175 -4.95 3.94 16.99
N PRO A 176 -4.42 3.80 18.22
CA PRO A 176 -4.27 2.48 18.83
C PRO A 176 -5.59 1.73 18.74
N ALA A 177 -5.56 0.54 18.15
CA ALA A 177 -6.70 -0.35 18.10
C ALA A 177 -7.26 -0.48 19.52
N THR A 178 -8.48 0.01 19.70
CA THR A 178 -9.29 -0.40 20.86
C THR A 178 -9.60 -1.87 20.58
N GLY A 179 -9.01 -2.73 21.41
CA GLY A 179 -8.98 -4.19 21.20
C GLY A 179 -10.33 -4.89 21.21
#